data_AF-A0AAD7VNK1-F1
#
_entry.id   AF-A0AAD7VNK1-F1
#
_cell.length_a   1.000
_cell.length_b   1.000
_cell.length_c   1.000
_cell.angle_alpha   90.00
_cell.angle_beta   90.00
_cell.angle_gamma   90.00
#
_symmetry.space_group_name_H-M   'P 1'
#
loop_
_entity.id
_entity.type
_entity.pdbx_description
1 polymer ?
#
loop_
_entity_poly.entity_id
_entity_poly.type
_entity_poly.pdbx_seq_one_letter_code
_entity_poly.pdbx_strand_id
1 'polypeptide(L)'
;MSKAGALELASGVGGKIDKIQVLSAVDKYEKYHVCYGGEEKERKANYSDMVNKYYDLVTSFYEFGWGESFHFAPRWKGESLWESIKRHEHFLALQLGLKPGQKLCIVQ
;
A
#
# COMPACT_ATOMS: atom_id res chain seq x y z
N MET A 1 -16.46 18.76 -0.31
CA MET A 1 -15.02 18.44 -0.14
C MET A 1 -14.61 17.50 -1.26
N SER A 2 -13.40 17.69 -1.80
CA SER A 2 -13.09 17.55 -3.24
C SER A 2 -13.00 16.12 -3.79
N LYS A 3 -13.66 15.89 -4.94
CA LYS A 3 -13.45 14.70 -5.82
C LYS A 3 -11.99 14.56 -6.31
N ALA A 4 -11.15 15.56 -6.10
CA ALA A 4 -9.74 15.56 -6.46
C ALA A 4 -8.89 14.61 -5.59
N GLY A 5 -9.21 14.47 -4.30
CA GLY A 5 -8.37 13.68 -3.37
C GLY A 5 -8.39 12.18 -3.65
N ALA A 6 -9.55 11.62 -4.00
CA ALA A 6 -9.68 10.20 -4.33
C ALA A 6 -8.99 9.83 -5.66
N LEU A 7 -8.96 10.77 -6.61
CA LEU A 7 -8.38 10.55 -7.93
C LEU A 7 -6.84 10.72 -7.91
N GLU A 8 -6.32 11.63 -7.08
CA GLU A 8 -4.88 11.70 -6.79
C GLU A 8 -4.40 10.50 -6.01
N LEU A 9 -5.16 10.01 -5.01
CA LEU A 9 -4.85 8.80 -4.28
C LEU A 9 -4.65 7.63 -5.26
N ALA A 10 -5.60 7.41 -6.17
CA ALA A 10 -5.54 6.35 -7.19
C ALA A 10 -4.30 6.41 -8.10
N SER A 11 -3.67 7.57 -8.27
CA SER A 11 -2.55 7.73 -9.21
C SER A 11 -1.25 7.05 -8.75
N GLY A 12 -1.01 6.93 -7.44
CA GLY A 12 0.17 6.28 -6.87
C GLY A 12 -0.12 4.97 -6.10
N VAL A 13 -1.36 4.47 -6.15
CA VAL A 13 -1.70 3.17 -5.56
C VAL A 13 -1.00 2.05 -6.31
N GLY A 14 -0.15 1.29 -5.63
CA GLY A 14 0.16 -0.09 -5.97
C GLY A 14 -0.77 -1.07 -5.22
N GLY A 15 -0.63 -2.36 -5.50
CA GLY A 15 -1.41 -3.42 -4.85
C GLY A 15 -2.36 -4.15 -5.80
N LYS A 16 -3.27 -4.97 -5.26
CA LYS A 16 -4.15 -5.85 -6.04
C LYS A 16 -5.32 -5.15 -6.74
N ILE A 17 -5.66 -3.92 -6.33
CA ILE A 17 -6.82 -3.20 -6.87
C ILE A 17 -6.37 -2.29 -8.01
N ASP A 18 -6.96 -2.47 -9.18
CA ASP A 18 -6.74 -1.57 -10.32
C ASP A 18 -7.26 -0.16 -10.00
N LYS A 19 -6.57 0.87 -10.50
CA LYS A 19 -6.87 2.29 -10.24
C LYS A 19 -8.32 2.66 -10.54
N ILE A 20 -8.92 2.06 -11.57
CA ILE A 20 -10.31 2.32 -11.98
C ILE A 20 -11.29 1.72 -10.96
N GLN A 21 -10.87 0.68 -10.24
CA GLN A 21 -11.70 -0.08 -9.33
C GLN A 21 -11.66 0.43 -7.88
N VAL A 22 -10.65 1.24 -7.50
CA VAL A 22 -10.48 1.76 -6.14
C VAL A 22 -11.74 2.46 -5.63
N LEU A 23 -12.31 3.37 -6.42
CA LEU A 23 -13.55 4.08 -6.06
C LEU A 23 -14.70 3.10 -5.76
N SER A 24 -14.88 2.10 -6.63
CA SER A 24 -15.92 1.09 -6.44
C SER A 24 -15.66 0.19 -5.23
N ALA A 25 -14.40 -0.05 -4.88
CA ALA A 25 -14.01 -0.84 -3.71
C ALA A 25 -14.30 -0.07 -2.41
N VAL A 26 -14.00 1.24 -2.38
CA VAL A 26 -14.35 2.14 -1.27
C VAL A 26 -15.86 2.21 -1.09
N ASP A 27 -16.63 2.47 -2.16
CA ASP A 27 -18.09 2.54 -2.09
C ASP A 27 -18.73 1.26 -1.54
N LYS A 28 -18.19 0.10 -1.93
CA LYS A 28 -18.65 -1.21 -1.42
C LYS A 28 -18.25 -1.42 0.03
N TYR A 29 -17.04 -1.01 0.41
CA TYR A 29 -16.55 -1.13 1.79
C TYR A 29 -17.34 -0.23 2.75
N GLU A 30 -17.61 1.01 2.37
CA GLU A 30 -18.38 1.97 3.19
C GLU A 30 -19.78 1.44 3.52
N LYS A 31 -20.45 0.78 2.56
CA LYS A 31 -21.79 0.20 2.74
C LYS A 31 -21.88 -0.89 3.82
N TYR A 32 -20.77 -1.51 4.23
CA TYR A 32 -20.78 -2.47 5.34
C TYR A 32 -20.88 -1.80 6.72
N HIS A 33 -20.66 -0.49 6.82
CA HIS A 33 -20.63 0.25 8.07
C HIS A 33 -21.96 0.93 8.38
N VAL A 34 -22.38 0.89 9.65
CA VAL A 34 -23.70 1.38 10.10
C VAL A 34 -23.91 2.86 9.76
N CYS A 35 -22.84 3.67 9.81
CA CYS A 35 -22.88 5.09 9.44
C CYS A 35 -23.34 5.34 7.99
N TYR A 36 -23.26 4.32 7.13
CA TYR A 36 -23.65 4.36 5.72
C TYR A 36 -24.86 3.46 5.40
N GLY A 37 -25.60 3.01 6.42
CA GLY A 37 -26.80 2.17 6.26
C GLY A 37 -26.53 0.67 6.15
N GLY A 38 -25.34 0.21 6.56
CA GLY A 38 -24.99 -1.22 6.56
C GLY A 38 -25.70 -2.03 7.65
N GLU A 39 -26.37 -3.10 7.24
CA GLU A 39 -27.06 -4.04 8.14
C GLU A 39 -26.11 -5.09 8.74
N GLU A 40 -26.25 -5.39 10.03
CA GLU A 40 -25.38 -6.34 10.73
C GLU A 40 -25.45 -7.75 10.11
N LYS A 41 -26.63 -8.16 9.66
CA LYS A 41 -26.85 -9.47 9.04
C LYS A 41 -26.09 -9.63 7.73
N GLU A 42 -26.08 -8.60 6.89
CA GLU A 42 -25.37 -8.59 5.61
C GLU A 42 -23.85 -8.52 5.82
N ARG A 43 -23.39 -7.71 6.78
CA ARG A 43 -21.97 -7.66 7.17
C ARG A 43 -21.47 -9.01 7.68
N LYS A 44 -22.25 -9.71 8.51
CA LYS A 44 -21.89 -11.04 9.02
C LYS A 44 -21.82 -12.07 7.89
N ALA A 45 -22.78 -12.04 6.97
CA ALA A 45 -22.78 -12.95 5.81
C ALA A 45 -21.58 -12.73 4.88
N ASN A 46 -21.14 -11.48 4.73
CA ASN A 46 -20.04 -11.09 3.84
C ASN A 46 -18.76 -10.68 4.57
N TYR A 47 -18.52 -11.19 5.78
CA TYR A 47 -17.43 -10.74 6.64
C TYR A 47 -16.05 -10.88 5.98
N SER A 48 -15.79 -12.02 5.32
CA SER A 48 -14.52 -12.25 4.60
C SER A 48 -14.30 -11.24 3.48
N ASP A 49 -15.37 -10.86 2.77
CA ASP A 49 -15.31 -9.87 1.70
C ASP A 49 -15.00 -8.46 2.23
N MET A 50 -15.64 -8.09 3.34
CA MET A 50 -15.37 -6.83 4.05
C MET A 50 -13.91 -6.76 4.53
N VAL A 51 -13.41 -7.82 5.16
CA VAL A 51 -12.03 -7.88 5.69
C VAL A 51 -11.00 -7.84 4.55
N ASN A 52 -11.21 -8.59 3.47
CA ASN A 52 -10.32 -8.56 2.32
C ASN A 52 -10.26 -7.15 1.71
N LYS A 53 -11.41 -6.49 1.55
CA LYS A 53 -11.45 -5.10 1.05
C LYS A 53 -10.71 -4.13 1.96
N TYR A 54 -10.82 -4.28 3.28
CA TYR A 54 -10.06 -3.46 4.22
C TYR A 54 -8.55 -3.59 3.97
N TYR A 55 -8.03 -4.83 3.94
CA TYR A 55 -6.60 -5.05 3.74
C TYR A 55 -6.13 -4.60 2.37
N ASP A 56 -6.90 -4.87 1.31
CA ASP A 56 -6.56 -4.42 -0.03
C ASP A 56 -6.48 -2.88 -0.11
N LEU A 57 -7.46 -2.16 0.47
CA LEU A 57 -7.46 -0.70 0.51
C LEU A 57 -6.32 -0.12 1.36
N VAL A 58 -6.05 -0.73 2.51
CA VAL A 58 -4.99 -0.31 3.41
C VAL A 58 -3.61 -0.53 2.78
N THR A 59 -3.36 -1.69 2.18
CA THR A 59 -2.14 -1.96 1.42
C THR A 59 -1.95 -0.94 0.32
N SER A 60 -2.99 -0.69 -0.46
CA SER A 60 -2.97 0.31 -1.53
C SER A 60 -2.67 1.73 -1.03
N PHE A 61 -3.22 2.10 0.13
CA PHE A 61 -2.93 3.38 0.77
C PHE A 61 -1.47 3.49 1.24
N TYR A 62 -0.95 2.42 1.86
CA TYR A 62 0.43 2.40 2.31
C TYR A 62 1.42 2.46 1.14
N GLU A 63 1.17 1.73 0.06
CA GLU A 63 2.03 1.79 -1.13
C GLU A 63 2.00 3.17 -1.80
N PHE A 64 0.85 3.87 -1.77
CA PHE A 64 0.78 5.27 -2.21
C PHE A 64 1.68 6.19 -1.36
N GLY A 65 1.68 6.02 -0.04
CA GLY A 65 2.43 6.89 0.87
C GLY A 65 3.92 6.54 1.02
N TRP A 66 4.26 5.25 1.01
CA TRP A 66 5.59 4.71 1.32
C TRP A 66 6.31 4.12 0.09
N GLY A 67 5.61 3.91 -1.02
CA GLY A 67 6.12 3.18 -2.17
C GLY A 67 6.21 1.68 -1.92
N GLU A 68 6.93 0.96 -2.78
CA GLU A 68 7.07 -0.50 -2.71
C GLU A 68 7.98 -0.97 -1.56
N SER A 69 8.69 -0.06 -0.91
CA SER A 69 9.66 -0.37 0.14
C SER A 69 9.22 0.23 1.47
N PHE A 70 9.02 -0.63 2.48
CA PHE A 70 8.54 -0.23 3.81
C PHE A 70 9.65 0.30 4.74
N HIS A 71 10.65 0.99 4.19
CA HIS A 71 11.72 1.61 4.95
C HIS A 71 12.18 2.91 4.28
N PHE A 72 12.78 3.79 5.07
CA PHE A 72 13.31 5.06 4.58
C PHE A 72 14.84 5.02 4.50
N ALA A 73 15.37 5.89 3.63
CA ALA A 73 16.80 6.13 3.52
C ALA A 73 17.10 7.63 3.68
N PRO A 74 18.24 8.02 4.27
CA PRO A 74 18.71 9.40 4.26
C PRO A 74 18.87 9.90 2.82
N ARG A 75 18.29 11.06 2.51
CA ARG A 75 18.35 11.67 1.18
C ARG A 75 19.47 12.69 1.07
N TRP A 76 20.20 12.65 -0.04
CA TRP A 76 21.12 13.72 -0.42
C TRP A 76 20.43 14.82 -1.21
N LYS A 77 21.06 16.00 -1.28
CA LYS A 77 20.52 17.14 -2.02
C LYS A 77 20.44 16.80 -3.51
N GLY A 78 19.24 16.85 -4.09
CA GLY A 78 18.99 16.52 -5.49
C GLY A 78 18.70 15.04 -5.76
N GLU A 79 18.70 14.20 -4.74
CA GLU A 79 18.37 12.77 -4.85
C GLU A 79 16.85 12.55 -4.68
N SER A 80 16.24 11.73 -5.54
CA SER A 80 14.84 11.32 -5.37
C SER A 80 14.68 10.34 -4.21
N LEU A 81 13.46 10.18 -3.69
CA LEU A 81 13.17 9.17 -2.66
C LEU A 81 13.56 7.76 -3.13
N TRP A 82 13.21 7.42 -4.37
CA TRP A 82 13.48 6.11 -4.96
C TRP A 82 14.98 5.81 -5.08
N GLU A 83 15.77 6.79 -5.51
CA GLU A 83 17.22 6.66 -5.60
C GLU A 83 17.87 6.50 -4.22
N SER A 84 17.37 7.22 -3.21
CA SER A 84 17.90 7.12 -1.84
C SER A 84 17.69 5.73 -1.24
N ILE A 85 16.52 5.13 -1.44
CA ILE A 85 16.18 3.78 -0.98
C ILE A 85 17.10 2.77 -1.66
N LYS A 86 17.18 2.79 -2.99
CA LYS A 86 18.09 1.91 -3.75
C LYS A 86 19.53 2.02 -3.27
N ARG A 87 20.06 3.23 -3.14
CA ARG A 87 21.43 3.44 -2.66
C ARG A 87 21.63 2.84 -1.26
N HIS A 88 20.65 2.97 -0.38
CA HIS A 88 20.72 2.42 0.97
C HIS A 88 20.68 0.88 0.97
N GLU A 89 19.82 0.27 0.15
CA GLU A 89 19.77 -1.19 -0.02
C GLU A 89 21.10 -1.73 -0.59
N HIS A 90 21.66 -1.05 -1.60
CA HIS A 90 22.98 -1.39 -2.14
C HIS A 90 24.08 -1.26 -1.09
N PHE A 91 24.02 -0.23 -0.24
CA PHE A 91 24.96 -0.08 0.87
C PHE A 91 24.83 -1.22 1.89
N LEU A 92 23.61 -1.59 2.28
CA LEU A 92 23.38 -2.71 3.20
C LEU A 92 23.88 -4.03 2.61
N ALA A 93 23.63 -4.30 1.33
CA ALA A 93 24.14 -5.49 0.65
C ALA A 93 25.68 -5.56 0.66
N LEU A 94 26.35 -4.42 0.47
CA LEU A 94 27.81 -4.32 0.55
C LEU A 94 28.33 -4.53 1.98
N GLN A 95 27.69 -3.93 2.99
CA GLN A 95 28.08 -4.11 4.40
C GLN A 95 27.92 -5.56 4.87
N LEU A 96 26.89 -6.25 4.37
CA LEU A 96 26.66 -7.68 4.63
C LEU A 96 27.60 -8.58 3.81
N GLY A 97 28.37 -8.04 2.87
CA GLY A 97 29.29 -8.81 2.03
C GLY A 97 28.59 -9.79 1.10
N LEU A 98 27.37 -9.47 0.66
CA LEU A 98 26.55 -10.36 -0.17
C LEU A 98 27.21 -10.62 -1.53
N LYS A 99 27.21 -11.88 -1.94
CA LYS A 99 27.73 -12.37 -3.22
C LYS A 99 26.60 -12.92 -4.09
N PRO A 100 26.72 -12.86 -5.43
CA PRO A 100 25.75 -13.48 -6.33
C PRO A 100 25.48 -14.94 -5.95
N GLY A 101 24.20 -15.31 -5.88
CA GLY A 101 23.75 -16.67 -5.54
C GLY A 101 23.53 -16.93 -4.04
N GLN A 102 23.84 -15.99 -3.16
CA GLN A 102 23.49 -16.10 -1.74
C GLN A 102 22.01 -15.80 -1.51
N LYS A 103 21.35 -16.64 -0.70
CA LYS A 103 19.97 -16.42 -0.26
C LYS A 103 20.00 -15.61 1.03
N LEU A 104 19.38 -14.43 1.00
CA LEU A 104 19.17 -13.59 2.17
C LEU A 104 17.78 -13.88 2.74
N CYS A 105 17.68 -14.07 4.05
CA CYS A 105 16.41 -14.03 4.77
C CYS A 105 16.29 -12.68 5.46
N ILE A 106 15.25 -11.94 5.11
CA ILE A 106 14.85 -10.73 5.82
C ILE A 106 13.84 -11.19 6.88
N VAL A 107 14.14 -10.97 8.16
CA VAL A 107 13.18 -11.23 9.24
C VAL A 107 12.30 -9.98 9.33
N GLN A 108 11.13 -10.02 8.70
CA GLN A 108 10.07 -9.03 8.83
C GLN A 108 8.93 -9.61 9.68
#